data_AF-A0A953IA17-F1
#
_entry.id   AF-A0A953IA17-F1
#
_cell.length_a   1.000
_cell.length_b   1.000
_cell.length_c   1.000
_cell.angle_alpha   90.00
_cell.angle_beta   90.00
_cell.angle_gamma   90.00
#
_symmetry.space_group_name_H-M   'P 1'
#
loop_
_entity.id
_entity.type
_entity.pdbx_description
1 polymer ?
#
loop_
_entity_poly.entity_id
_entity_poly.type
_entity_poly.pdbx_seq_one_letter_code
_entity_poly.pdbx_strand_id
1 'polypeptide(L)'
;MELRRYYTTALEDWVTKFYTRLNIFYPYQIDPSFIARKMNIFLREKPFPSTHQVVGRFRCIVVDSRLSKEEKREAFFHELCHILRHVGIQSMMPEAFRELQERDANHFTKYAAIPFHMLRFIDWHEPYIVEHMSNMFKVTPELCEERLTQIRNRILVKQSSNETKISTFQR
;
A
#
# COMPACT_ATOMS: atom_id res chain seq x y z
N MET A 1 -5.44 7.16 19.53
CA MET A 1 -5.19 8.15 18.44
C MET A 1 -6.49 8.45 17.71
N GLU A 2 -6.87 9.72 17.52
CA GLU A 2 -8.10 10.07 16.80
C GLU A 2 -7.87 10.25 15.29
N LEU A 3 -8.37 9.32 14.47
CA LEU A 3 -8.31 9.39 13.00
C LEU A 3 -9.14 10.54 12.39
N ARG A 4 -9.94 11.26 13.17
CA ARG A 4 -10.80 12.38 12.71
C ARG A 4 -10.01 13.49 11.99
N ARG A 5 -8.72 13.61 12.28
CA ARG A 5 -7.83 14.61 11.67
C ARG A 5 -7.04 14.07 10.48
N TYR A 6 -7.11 12.77 10.20
CA TYR A 6 -6.45 12.19 9.03
C TYR A 6 -7.14 12.64 7.74
N TYR A 7 -6.35 12.87 6.70
CA TYR A 7 -6.83 13.09 5.35
C TYR A 7 -6.08 12.17 4.39
N THR A 8 -6.82 11.62 3.43
CA THR A 8 -6.29 10.69 2.44
C THR A 8 -5.57 11.43 1.33
N THR A 9 -4.64 10.74 0.68
CA THR A 9 -4.15 11.15 -0.64
C THR A 9 -5.04 10.58 -1.74
N ALA A 10 -4.91 11.12 -2.96
CA ALA A 10 -5.57 10.56 -4.14
C ALA A 10 -5.24 9.07 -4.35
N LEU A 11 -4.02 8.64 -4.00
CA LEU A 11 -3.61 7.24 -4.11
C LEU A 11 -4.34 6.35 -3.09
N GLU A 12 -4.55 6.81 -1.86
CA GLU A 12 -5.35 6.05 -0.87
C GLU A 12 -6.82 5.95 -1.21
N ASP A 13 -7.40 7.03 -1.75
CA ASP A 13 -8.76 7.02 -2.25
C ASP A 13 -8.90 6.04 -3.41
N TRP A 14 -7.90 6.02 -4.31
CA TRP A 14 -7.84 5.06 -5.41
C TRP A 14 -7.79 3.61 -4.90
N VAL A 15 -6.93 3.31 -3.92
CA VAL A 15 -6.82 1.96 -3.33
C VAL A 15 -8.10 1.55 -2.63
N THR A 16 -8.73 2.47 -1.88
CA THR A 16 -10.02 2.20 -1.23
C THR A 16 -11.12 1.88 -2.26
N LYS A 17 -11.19 2.64 -3.35
CA LYS A 17 -12.13 2.37 -4.46
C LYS A 17 -11.80 1.06 -5.18
N PHE A 18 -10.52 0.72 -5.32
CA PHE A 18 -10.09 -0.56 -5.90
C PHE A 18 -10.59 -1.75 -5.08
N TYR A 19 -10.33 -1.76 -3.76
CA TYR A 19 -10.80 -2.83 -2.88
C TYR A 19 -12.32 -2.88 -2.74
N THR A 20 -12.99 -1.74 -2.67
CA THR A 20 -14.46 -1.69 -2.64
C THR A 20 -15.08 -2.34 -3.87
N ARG A 21 -14.52 -2.10 -5.08
CA ARG A 21 -14.98 -2.75 -6.32
C ARG A 21 -14.75 -4.28 -6.34
N LEU A 22 -13.78 -4.75 -5.57
CA LEU A 22 -13.50 -6.18 -5.39
C LEU A 22 -14.30 -6.81 -4.22
N ASN A 23 -15.15 -6.03 -3.55
CA ASN A 23 -15.88 -6.40 -2.33
C ASN A 23 -14.94 -6.80 -1.16
N ILE A 24 -13.80 -6.12 -1.03
CA ILE A 24 -12.84 -6.28 0.06
C ILE A 24 -13.04 -5.13 1.05
N PHE A 25 -13.55 -5.43 2.24
CA PHE A 25 -13.92 -4.45 3.27
C PHE A 25 -13.22 -4.67 4.63
N TYR A 26 -12.66 -5.86 4.86
CA TYR A 26 -12.02 -6.25 6.10
C TYR A 26 -10.58 -6.76 5.86
N PRO A 27 -9.64 -6.58 6.83
CA PRO A 27 -8.24 -6.95 6.66
C PRO A 27 -8.02 -8.41 6.23
N TYR A 28 -8.76 -9.34 6.84
CA TYR A 28 -8.64 -10.77 6.56
C TYR A 28 -9.04 -11.16 5.12
N GLN A 29 -9.78 -10.30 4.41
CA GLN A 29 -10.21 -10.52 3.03
C GLN A 29 -9.16 -10.12 2.01
N ILE A 30 -8.12 -9.38 2.42
CA ILE A 30 -7.02 -9.02 1.51
C ILE A 30 -6.21 -10.29 1.25
N ASP A 31 -6.39 -10.86 0.06
CA ASP A 31 -5.69 -12.07 -0.39
C ASP A 31 -5.08 -11.85 -1.79
N PRO A 32 -3.74 -11.90 -1.92
CA PRO A 32 -3.03 -11.82 -3.20
C PRO A 32 -3.58 -12.76 -4.26
N SER A 33 -3.93 -13.99 -3.90
CA SER A 33 -4.44 -14.99 -4.86
C SER A 33 -5.81 -14.60 -5.39
N PHE A 34 -6.71 -14.16 -4.50
CA PHE A 34 -8.01 -13.61 -4.87
C PHE A 34 -7.87 -12.38 -5.78
N ILE A 35 -7.03 -11.41 -5.40
CA ILE A 35 -6.82 -10.17 -6.16
C ILE A 35 -6.26 -10.48 -7.54
N ALA A 36 -5.20 -11.31 -7.63
CA ALA A 36 -4.60 -11.71 -8.89
C ALA A 36 -5.63 -12.36 -9.83
N ARG A 37 -6.42 -13.31 -9.31
CA ARG A 37 -7.49 -13.96 -10.08
C ARG A 37 -8.54 -12.96 -10.58
N LYS A 38 -9.01 -12.04 -9.74
CA LYS A 38 -9.99 -11.01 -10.13
C LYS A 38 -9.45 -10.05 -11.18
N MET A 39 -8.14 -9.84 -11.19
CA MET A 39 -7.47 -8.96 -12.15
C MET A 39 -6.96 -9.68 -13.41
N ASN A 40 -7.25 -10.98 -13.56
CA ASN A 40 -6.72 -11.83 -14.64
C ASN A 40 -5.18 -11.81 -14.71
N ILE A 41 -4.53 -11.88 -13.54
CA ILE A 41 -3.08 -11.92 -13.38
C ILE A 41 -2.69 -13.33 -12.94
N PHE A 42 -1.75 -13.95 -13.66
CA PHE A 42 -1.13 -15.18 -13.22
C PHE A 42 -0.20 -14.90 -12.05
N LEU A 43 -0.39 -15.57 -10.93
CA LEU A 43 0.51 -15.50 -9.77
C LEU A 43 1.35 -16.78 -9.72
N ARG A 44 2.67 -16.61 -9.57
CA ARG A 44 3.65 -17.70 -9.47
C ARG A 44 4.67 -17.39 -8.38
N GLU A 45 5.26 -18.43 -7.82
CA GLU A 45 6.42 -18.32 -6.94
C GLU A 45 7.63 -18.99 -7.58
N LYS A 46 8.78 -18.30 -7.56
CA LYS A 46 10.05 -18.80 -8.11
C LYS A 46 11.24 -18.28 -7.29
N PRO A 47 12.37 -19.00 -7.23
CA PRO A 47 13.51 -18.62 -6.37
C PRO A 47 14.40 -17.54 -7.00
N PHE A 48 13.81 -16.41 -7.40
CA PHE A 48 14.51 -15.24 -7.96
C PHE A 48 13.74 -13.96 -7.61
N PRO A 49 14.35 -12.77 -7.70
CA PRO A 49 13.72 -11.51 -7.31
C PRO A 49 12.32 -11.33 -7.92
N SER A 50 11.37 -10.89 -7.09
CA SER A 50 9.99 -10.65 -7.52
C SER A 50 9.94 -9.72 -8.72
N THR A 51 9.00 -9.97 -9.63
CA THR A 51 8.88 -9.24 -10.89
C THR A 51 7.49 -9.38 -11.49
N HIS A 52 7.15 -8.49 -12.42
CA HIS A 52 5.94 -8.55 -13.21
C HIS A 52 6.25 -8.66 -14.71
N GLN A 53 5.29 -9.20 -15.46
CA GLN A 53 5.34 -9.24 -16.90
C GLN A 53 3.97 -8.87 -17.49
N VAL A 54 3.99 -7.97 -18.48
CA VAL A 54 2.81 -7.59 -19.25
C VAL A 54 3.13 -7.71 -20.74
N VAL A 55 2.45 -8.62 -21.44
CA VAL A 55 2.61 -8.84 -22.89
C VAL A 55 1.22 -8.92 -23.52
N GLY A 56 0.80 -7.84 -24.18
CA GLY A 56 -0.57 -7.72 -24.70
C GLY A 56 -1.61 -7.88 -23.58
N ARG A 57 -2.45 -8.92 -23.66
CA ARG A 57 -3.45 -9.25 -22.63
C ARG A 57 -2.90 -10.11 -21.51
N PHE A 58 -1.73 -10.71 -21.67
CA PHE A 58 -1.10 -11.55 -20.67
C PHE A 58 -0.50 -10.69 -19.56
N ARG A 59 -0.78 -11.07 -18.30
CA ARG A 59 -0.27 -10.42 -17.10
C ARG A 59 0.18 -11.48 -16.11
N CYS A 60 1.39 -11.35 -15.59
CA CYS A 60 1.96 -12.27 -14.63
C CYS A 60 2.69 -11.50 -13.53
N ILE A 61 2.55 -11.96 -12.28
CA ILE A 61 3.40 -11.60 -11.15
C ILE A 61 4.12 -12.87 -10.72
N VAL A 62 5.44 -12.77 -10.62
CA VAL A 62 6.28 -13.77 -9.99
C VAL A 62 6.77 -13.20 -8.67
N VAL A 63 6.50 -13.90 -7.57
CA VAL A 63 7.01 -13.54 -6.25
C VAL A 63 8.20 -14.43 -5.91
N ASP A 64 9.22 -13.84 -5.30
CA ASP A 64 10.40 -14.58 -4.84
C ASP A 64 10.01 -15.61 -3.77
N SER A 65 10.19 -16.89 -4.08
CA SER A 65 9.80 -18.00 -3.22
C SER A 65 10.63 -18.09 -1.94
N ARG A 66 11.77 -17.39 -1.87
CA ARG A 66 12.70 -17.39 -0.72
C ARG A 66 12.32 -16.41 0.38
N LEU A 67 11.42 -15.47 0.09
CA LEU A 67 10.91 -14.50 1.05
C LEU A 67 10.00 -15.13 2.11
N SER A 68 9.87 -14.48 3.26
CA SER A 68 8.84 -14.79 4.25
C SER A 68 7.43 -14.57 3.69
N LYS A 69 6.38 -15.05 4.38
CA LYS A 69 5.00 -14.91 3.90
C LYS A 69 4.58 -13.44 3.82
N GLU A 70 5.04 -12.65 4.77
CA GLU A 70 4.82 -11.22 4.92
C GLU A 70 5.50 -10.47 3.78
N GLU A 71 6.80 -10.72 3.55
CA GLU A 71 7.56 -10.12 2.45
C GLU A 71 7.00 -10.52 1.07
N LYS A 72 6.57 -11.77 0.89
CA LYS A 72 5.91 -12.21 -0.36
C LYS A 72 4.65 -11.39 -0.66
N ARG A 73 3.88 -11.11 0.38
CA ARG A 73 2.65 -10.32 0.27
C ARG A 73 2.95 -8.87 -0.09
N GLU A 74 3.99 -8.28 0.47
CA GLU A 74 4.43 -6.94 0.15
C GLU A 74 4.98 -6.84 -1.28
N ALA A 75 5.82 -7.79 -1.67
CA ALA A 75 6.32 -7.91 -3.04
C ALA A 75 5.16 -8.04 -4.05
N PHE A 76 4.13 -8.84 -3.73
CA PHE A 76 2.93 -8.92 -4.56
C PHE A 76 2.28 -7.54 -4.76
N PHE A 77 2.11 -6.73 -3.71
CA PHE A 77 1.49 -5.40 -3.86
C PHE A 77 2.36 -4.43 -4.65
N HIS A 78 3.69 -4.53 -4.50
CA HIS A 78 4.64 -3.74 -5.29
C HIS A 78 4.48 -4.05 -6.78
N GLU A 79 4.55 -5.33 -7.16
CA GLU A 79 4.36 -5.78 -8.55
C GLU A 79 2.95 -5.50 -9.08
N LEU A 80 1.94 -5.58 -8.22
CA LEU A 80 0.57 -5.21 -8.57
C LEU A 80 0.48 -3.72 -8.94
N CYS A 81 1.21 -2.83 -8.26
CA CYS A 81 1.27 -1.42 -8.62
C CYS A 81 1.73 -1.26 -10.07
N HIS A 82 2.84 -1.91 -10.45
CA HIS A 82 3.36 -1.82 -11.80
C HIS A 82 2.33 -2.24 -12.85
N ILE A 83 1.64 -3.36 -12.63
CA ILE A 83 0.61 -3.83 -13.57
C ILE A 83 -0.59 -2.89 -13.65
N LEU A 84 -1.02 -2.31 -12.54
CA LEU A 84 -2.26 -1.52 -12.49
C LEU A 84 -2.09 -0.05 -12.85
N ARG A 85 -0.89 0.50 -12.64
CA ARG A 85 -0.66 1.96 -12.65
C ARG A 85 0.45 2.41 -13.60
N HIS A 86 1.35 1.51 -13.99
CA HIS A 86 2.50 1.87 -14.81
C HIS A 86 2.40 1.31 -16.23
N VAL A 87 3.07 1.98 -17.16
CA VAL A 87 3.24 1.57 -18.55
C VAL A 87 4.68 1.76 -18.98
N GLY A 88 5.10 1.06 -20.02
CA GLY A 88 6.45 1.12 -20.57
C GLY A 88 7.36 -0.01 -20.06
N ILE A 89 8.53 -0.12 -20.68
CA ILE A 89 9.56 -1.10 -20.32
C ILE A 89 10.60 -0.38 -19.46
N GLN A 90 10.72 -0.74 -18.18
CA GLN A 90 11.58 -0.03 -17.23
C GLN A 90 13.06 0.03 -17.64
N SER A 91 13.59 -1.01 -18.29
CA SER A 91 14.98 -1.02 -18.77
C SER A 91 15.27 -0.04 -19.90
N MET A 92 14.23 0.42 -20.60
CA MET A 92 14.31 1.39 -21.70
C MET A 92 13.91 2.80 -21.26
N MET A 93 13.51 2.95 -19.99
CA MET A 93 12.97 4.18 -19.43
C MET A 93 14.11 5.05 -18.85
N PRO A 94 14.08 6.39 -19.03
CA PRO A 94 15.05 7.25 -18.37
C PRO A 94 14.98 7.10 -16.85
N GLU A 95 16.13 7.20 -16.18
CA GLU A 95 16.27 6.89 -14.76
C GLU A 95 15.26 7.62 -13.86
N ALA A 96 15.05 8.91 -14.08
CA ALA A 96 14.10 9.71 -13.29
C ALA A 96 12.65 9.18 -13.37
N PHE A 97 12.23 8.66 -14.53
CA PHE A 97 10.89 8.09 -14.68
C PHE A 97 10.80 6.71 -14.00
N ARG A 98 11.88 5.91 -14.06
CA ARG A 98 11.96 4.65 -13.33
C ARG A 98 11.84 4.90 -11.82
N GLU A 99 12.63 5.84 -11.28
CA GLU A 99 12.55 6.21 -9.86
C GLU A 99 11.17 6.70 -9.45
N LEU A 100 10.49 7.47 -10.31
CA LEU A 100 9.13 7.91 -10.04
C LEU A 100 8.16 6.73 -9.90
N GLN A 101 8.25 5.74 -10.80
CA GLN A 101 7.44 4.52 -10.71
C GLN A 101 7.76 3.72 -9.44
N GLU A 102 9.03 3.54 -9.10
CA GLU A 102 9.42 2.82 -7.87
C GLU A 102 8.89 3.53 -6.61
N ARG A 103 8.95 4.87 -6.56
CA ARG A 103 8.38 5.65 -5.45
C ARG A 103 6.86 5.52 -5.38
N ASP A 104 6.16 5.49 -6.50
CA ASP A 104 4.71 5.25 -6.52
C ASP A 104 4.37 3.82 -6.06
N ALA A 105 5.12 2.82 -6.53
CA ALA A 105 4.97 1.42 -6.12
C ALA A 105 5.18 1.24 -4.61
N ASN A 106 6.21 1.86 -4.03
CA ASN A 106 6.46 1.81 -2.59
C ASN A 106 5.33 2.45 -1.77
N HIS A 107 4.77 3.58 -2.23
CA HIS A 107 3.61 4.17 -1.58
C HIS A 107 2.36 3.31 -1.73
N PHE A 108 2.14 2.77 -2.93
CA PHE A 108 1.03 1.88 -3.22
C PHE A 108 1.05 0.65 -2.32
N THR A 109 2.21 0.00 -2.16
CA THR A 109 2.38 -1.17 -1.30
C THR A 109 1.87 -0.91 0.11
N LYS A 110 2.24 0.21 0.73
CA LYS A 110 1.75 0.61 2.06
C LYS A 110 0.23 0.75 2.12
N TYR A 111 -0.37 1.40 1.12
CA TYR A 111 -1.81 1.63 1.11
C TYR A 111 -2.60 0.39 0.76
N ALA A 112 -2.10 -0.47 -0.12
CA ALA A 112 -2.72 -1.73 -0.50
C ALA A 112 -2.60 -2.76 0.64
N ALA A 113 -1.47 -2.78 1.35
CA ALA A 113 -1.24 -3.62 2.51
C ALA A 113 -2.12 -3.20 3.71
N ILE A 114 -2.18 -1.90 4.00
CA ILE A 114 -2.91 -1.33 5.16
C ILE A 114 -3.81 -0.16 4.68
N PRO A 115 -4.99 -0.46 4.10
CA PRO A 115 -5.85 0.53 3.45
C PRO A 115 -6.49 1.49 4.43
N PHE A 116 -6.69 2.73 3.98
CA PHE A 116 -7.32 3.79 4.78
C PHE A 116 -8.65 3.36 5.40
N HIS A 117 -9.57 2.80 4.59
CA HIS A 117 -10.91 2.39 5.06
C HIS A 117 -10.87 1.24 6.09
N MET A 118 -9.72 0.61 6.31
CA MET A 118 -9.51 -0.44 7.29
C MET A 118 -8.76 0.03 8.55
N LEU A 119 -8.27 1.28 8.58
CA LEU A 119 -7.62 1.85 9.77
C LEU A 119 -8.53 1.89 11.00
N ARG A 120 -9.86 1.87 10.79
CA ARG A 120 -10.86 1.77 11.86
C ARG A 120 -10.81 0.47 12.66
N PHE A 121 -10.17 -0.58 12.13
CA PHE A 121 -10.04 -1.87 12.81
C PHE A 121 -8.81 -1.95 13.72
N ILE A 122 -7.89 -0.98 13.62
CA ILE A 122 -6.70 -0.91 14.46
C ILE A 122 -7.10 -0.32 15.81
N ASP A 123 -6.74 -1.01 16.89
CA ASP A 123 -6.77 -0.41 18.22
C ASP A 123 -5.54 0.49 18.41
N TRP A 124 -5.79 1.79 18.53
CA TRP A 124 -4.75 2.80 18.63
C TRP A 124 -4.19 2.97 20.05
N HIS A 125 -4.72 2.25 21.03
CA HIS A 125 -4.24 2.26 22.42
C HIS A 125 -3.50 0.97 22.78
N GLU A 126 -3.40 0.02 21.86
CA GLU A 126 -2.66 -1.24 22.02
C GLU A 126 -1.15 -0.96 22.22
N PRO A 127 -0.56 -1.36 23.37
CA PRO A 127 0.88 -1.21 23.61
C PRO A 127 1.75 -1.85 22.52
N TYR A 128 1.31 -2.99 21.96
CA TYR A 128 2.02 -3.73 20.92
C TYR A 128 1.42 -3.53 19.52
N ILE A 129 0.98 -2.30 19.22
CA ILE A 129 0.24 -1.97 17.99
C ILE A 129 0.90 -2.47 16.69
N VAL A 130 2.24 -2.43 16.59
CA VAL A 130 2.98 -2.91 15.40
C VAL A 130 2.78 -4.41 15.20
N GLU A 131 2.92 -5.21 16.25
CA GLU A 131 2.72 -6.65 16.21
C GLU A 131 1.26 -6.99 15.87
N HIS A 132 0.30 -6.30 16.50
CA HIS A 132 -1.13 -6.47 16.20
C HIS A 132 -1.46 -6.11 14.75
N MET A 133 -0.90 -5.04 14.22
CA MET A 133 -1.06 -4.65 12.81
C MET A 133 -0.43 -5.67 11.86
N SER A 134 0.80 -6.11 12.15
CA SER A 134 1.51 -7.12 11.36
C SER A 134 0.68 -8.41 11.27
N ASN A 135 0.16 -8.89 12.40
CA ASN A 135 -0.72 -10.06 12.45
C ASN A 135 -2.06 -9.85 11.71
N MET A 136 -2.68 -8.68 11.86
CA MET A 136 -3.97 -8.34 11.25
C MET A 136 -3.89 -8.24 9.73
N PHE A 137 -2.86 -7.58 9.21
CA PHE A 137 -2.68 -7.31 7.78
C PHE A 137 -1.75 -8.30 7.08
N LYS A 138 -1.08 -9.18 7.85
CA LYS A 138 -0.14 -10.23 7.41
C LYS A 138 1.07 -9.68 6.67
N VAL A 139 1.64 -8.60 7.19
CA VAL A 139 2.73 -7.81 6.59
C VAL A 139 3.84 -7.64 7.61
N THR A 140 5.00 -7.20 7.18
CA THR A 140 6.17 -7.04 8.05
C THR A 140 5.92 -5.97 9.13
N PRO A 141 6.53 -6.11 10.33
CA PRO A 141 6.57 -5.05 11.33
C PRO A 141 7.08 -3.73 10.75
N GLU A 142 8.09 -3.78 9.89
CA GLU A 142 8.71 -2.63 9.24
C GLU A 142 7.70 -1.83 8.41
N LEU A 143 6.89 -2.50 7.57
CA LEU A 143 5.83 -1.83 6.81
C LEU A 143 4.77 -1.20 7.74
N CYS A 144 4.45 -1.88 8.85
CA CYS A 144 3.51 -1.34 9.85
C CYS A 144 4.05 -0.06 10.49
N GLU A 145 5.33 -0.02 10.86
CA GLU A 145 5.99 1.16 11.42
C GLU A 145 6.02 2.32 10.44
N GLU A 146 6.36 2.05 9.17
CA GLU A 146 6.32 3.08 8.12
C GLU A 146 4.91 3.65 7.97
N ARG A 147 3.89 2.79 7.95
CA ARG A 147 2.50 3.19 7.81
C ARG A 147 2.03 4.00 9.01
N LEU A 148 2.37 3.59 10.23
CA LEU A 148 2.07 4.32 11.46
C LEU A 148 2.72 5.71 11.47
N THR A 149 4.00 5.78 11.14
CA THR A 149 4.76 7.03 11.05
C THR A 149 4.12 7.98 10.04
N GLN A 150 3.76 7.47 8.87
CA GLN A 150 3.07 8.25 7.85
C GLN A 150 1.72 8.79 8.35
N ILE A 151 0.94 7.97 9.06
CA ILE A 151 -0.36 8.38 9.59
C ILE A 151 -0.19 9.48 10.64
N ARG A 152 0.73 9.29 11.59
CA ARG A 152 1.05 10.28 12.63
C ARG A 152 1.49 11.61 12.02
N ASN A 153 2.43 11.58 11.07
CA ASN A 153 2.96 12.78 10.42
C ASN A 153 1.86 13.59 9.73
N ARG A 154 0.92 12.92 9.04
CA ARG A 154 -0.19 13.64 8.39
C ARG A 154 -1.16 14.28 9.37
N ILE A 155 -1.42 13.62 10.50
CA ILE A 155 -2.24 14.19 11.57
C ILE A 155 -1.56 15.43 12.14
N LEU A 156 -0.24 15.39 12.36
CA LEU A 156 0.54 16.51 12.88
C LEU A 156 0.60 17.70 11.92
N VAL A 157 0.89 17.48 10.63
CA VAL A 157 0.94 18.55 9.62
C VAL A 157 -0.38 19.32 9.52
N LYS A 158 -1.52 18.64 9.73
CA LYS A 158 -2.83 19.30 9.74
C LYS A 158 -3.01 20.19 10.98
N GLN A 159 -2.46 19.80 12.13
CA GLN A 159 -2.54 20.60 13.36
C GLN A 159 -1.80 21.93 13.18
N SER A 160 -0.55 21.89 12.70
CA SER A 160 0.25 23.09 12.45
C SER A 160 -0.38 24.01 11.38
N SER A 161 -0.95 23.42 10.33
CA SER A 161 -1.64 24.17 9.26
C SER A 161 -2.91 24.87 9.75
N ASN A 162 -3.65 24.27 10.69
CA ASN A 162 -4.85 24.87 11.27
C ASN A 162 -4.52 25.97 12.28
N GLU A 163 -3.49 25.79 13.11
CA GLU A 163 -3.02 26.80 14.07
C GLU A 163 -2.51 28.06 13.36
N THR A 164 -1.79 27.89 12.25
CA THR A 164 -1.29 29.01 11.45
C THR A 164 -2.43 29.79 10.78
N LYS A 165 -3.51 29.11 10.36
CA LYS A 165 -4.70 29.79 9.84
C LYS A 165 -5.39 30.60 10.92
N ILE A 166 -5.60 30.05 12.13
CA ILE A 166 -6.28 30.76 13.22
C ILE A 166 -5.51 32.02 13.64
N SER A 167 -4.18 31.99 13.71
CA SER A 167 -3.37 33.16 14.07
C SER A 167 -3.38 34.26 12.99
N THR A 168 -3.64 33.92 11.73
CA THR A 168 -3.71 34.88 10.62
C THR A 168 -5.07 35.61 10.57
N PHE A 169 -6.13 35.04 11.15
CA PHE A 169 -7.47 35.64 11.22
C PHE A 169 -7.70 36.54 12.45
N GLN A 170 -6.72 36.67 13.36
CA GLN A 170 -6.76 37.55 14.53
C GLN A 170 -5.89 38.81 14.41
N ARG A 171 -5.51 39.19 13.18
CA ARG A 171 -4.86 40.47 12.85
C ARG A 171 -5.67 41.19 11.79
#